data_AF-A0AAW9ITF5-F1
#
_entry.id   AF-A0AAW9ITF5-F1
#
_cell.length_a   1.000
_cell.length_b   1.000
_cell.length_c   1.000
_cell.angle_alpha   90.00
_cell.angle_beta   90.00
_cell.angle_gamma   90.00
#
_symmetry.space_group_name_H-M   'P 1'
#
loop_
_entity.id
_entity.type
_entity.pdbx_description
1 polymer ?
#
loop_
_entity_poly.entity_id
_entity_poly.type
_entity_poly.pdbx_seq_one_letter_code
_entity_poly.pdbx_strand_id
1 'polypeptide(L)'
;DLSILEGAIATWGEGRLKEDSWTYAILKALSEEYDIDLGRPVKELSKRELDLILYGTDGKKMKVIYTREGVKSQYSYAYDGEINSLKRRYRETNSDVIKSEIEQYMSNNHCPKCKGARLKKEALAVRVGEKNIHEFTK
;
A
#
# COMPACT_ATOMS: atom_id res chain seq x y z
N ASP A 1 -0.93 20.81 -0.28
CA ASP A 1 -2.09 19.93 -0.49
C ASP A 1 -2.05 19.42 -1.91
N LEU A 2 -1.93 18.10 -2.08
CA LEU A 2 -1.82 17.45 -3.39
C LEU A 2 -3.02 16.52 -3.60
N SER A 3 -3.49 16.44 -4.85
CA SER A 3 -4.43 15.43 -5.32
C SER A 3 -3.71 14.13 -5.72
N ILE A 4 -4.48 13.10 -6.02
CA ILE A 4 -3.96 11.80 -6.47
C ILE A 4 -3.17 11.97 -7.78
N LEU A 5 -3.71 12.75 -8.72
CA LEU A 5 -3.09 12.97 -10.04
C LEU A 5 -1.86 13.89 -9.98
N GLU A 6 -1.74 14.72 -8.95
CA GLU A 6 -0.56 15.56 -8.70
C GLU A 6 0.56 14.83 -7.94
N GLY A 7 0.42 13.52 -7.71
CA GLY A 7 1.47 12.72 -7.07
C GLY A 7 1.42 12.70 -5.55
N ALA A 8 0.23 12.83 -4.94
CA ALA A 8 0.09 12.69 -3.49
C ALA A 8 0.57 11.33 -2.94
N ILE A 9 0.60 10.28 -3.76
CA ILE A 9 1.16 8.96 -3.41
C ILE A 9 2.55 8.82 -4.05
N ALA A 10 3.58 8.92 -3.22
CA ALA A 10 4.97 9.00 -3.64
C ALA A 10 5.47 7.78 -4.44
N THR A 11 4.89 6.59 -4.22
CA THR A 11 5.37 5.32 -4.80
C THR A 11 5.07 5.18 -6.30
N TRP A 12 4.18 6.00 -6.84
CA TRP A 12 3.84 5.99 -8.25
C TRP A 12 4.82 6.80 -9.10
N GLY A 13 5.41 7.85 -8.53
CA GLY A 13 6.22 8.82 -9.27
C GLY A 13 5.48 9.42 -10.47
N GLU A 14 6.19 10.18 -11.29
CA GLU A 14 5.59 10.82 -12.48
C GLU A 14 5.23 9.80 -13.59
N GLY A 15 5.95 8.69 -13.66
CA GLY A 15 5.80 7.70 -14.73
C GLY A 15 4.50 6.89 -14.67
N ARG A 16 4.00 6.56 -13.46
CA ARG A 16 2.77 5.76 -13.30
C ARG A 16 1.49 6.61 -13.28
N LEU A 17 1.60 7.93 -13.33
CA LEU A 17 0.46 8.83 -13.44
C LEU A 17 0.24 9.33 -14.88
N LYS A 18 1.08 8.90 -15.83
CA LYS A 18 0.89 9.19 -17.26
C LYS A 18 -0.35 8.48 -17.80
N GLU A 19 -1.02 9.12 -18.75
CA GLU A 19 -2.29 8.64 -19.31
C GLU A 19 -2.18 7.27 -20.00
N ASP A 20 -1.01 6.93 -20.53
CA ASP A 20 -0.70 5.67 -21.20
C ASP A 20 -0.22 4.58 -20.22
N SER A 21 -0.22 4.85 -18.91
CA SER A 21 0.23 3.91 -17.89
C SER A 21 -0.90 3.01 -17.38
N TRP A 22 -0.53 1.79 -16.98
CA TRP A 22 -1.48 0.84 -16.39
C TRP A 22 -2.09 1.34 -15.08
N THR A 23 -1.30 2.05 -14.26
CA THR A 23 -1.77 2.59 -12.99
C THR A 23 -2.80 3.68 -13.20
N TYR A 24 -2.58 4.61 -14.14
CA TYR A 24 -3.58 5.61 -14.50
C TYR A 24 -4.88 4.98 -15.00
N ALA A 25 -4.82 3.94 -15.83
CA ALA A 25 -6.01 3.22 -16.29
C ALA A 25 -6.82 2.59 -15.14
N ILE A 26 -6.14 2.04 -14.13
CA ILE A 26 -6.81 1.52 -12.92
C ILE A 26 -7.45 2.65 -12.12
N LEU A 27 -6.72 3.74 -11.88
CA LEU A 27 -7.23 4.89 -11.11
C LEU A 27 -8.46 5.49 -11.80
N LYS A 28 -8.43 5.63 -13.13
CA LYS A 28 -9.58 6.08 -13.91
C LYS A 28 -10.77 5.13 -13.76
N ALA A 29 -10.55 3.82 -13.84
CA ALA A 29 -11.62 2.84 -13.63
C ALA A 29 -12.21 2.90 -12.20
N LEU A 30 -11.37 3.14 -11.18
CA LEU A 30 -11.84 3.37 -9.81
C LEU A 30 -12.66 4.64 -9.69
N SER A 31 -12.21 5.72 -10.34
CA SER A 31 -12.91 7.00 -10.40
C SER A 31 -14.30 6.84 -11.01
N GLU A 32 -14.41 6.15 -12.15
CA GLU A 32 -15.69 5.90 -12.83
C GLU A 32 -16.62 4.96 -12.06
N GLU A 33 -16.08 3.90 -11.41
CA GLU A 33 -16.89 2.89 -10.71
C GLU A 33 -17.39 3.37 -9.33
N TYR A 34 -16.63 4.22 -8.64
CA TYR A 34 -16.91 4.65 -7.28
C TYR A 34 -17.11 6.17 -7.13
N ASP A 35 -17.18 6.91 -8.24
CA ASP A 35 -17.36 8.36 -8.28
C ASP A 35 -16.30 9.13 -7.46
N ILE A 36 -15.05 8.70 -7.58
CA ILE A 36 -13.92 9.29 -6.84
C ILE A 36 -13.30 10.41 -7.68
N ASP A 37 -13.32 11.64 -7.17
CA ASP A 37 -12.58 12.74 -7.77
C ASP A 37 -11.07 12.65 -7.45
N LEU A 38 -10.28 12.24 -8.45
CA LEU A 38 -8.82 12.11 -8.33
C LEU A 38 -8.06 13.45 -8.40
N GLY A 39 -8.73 14.52 -8.85
CA GLY A 39 -8.19 15.88 -8.88
C GLY A 39 -8.44 16.64 -7.58
N ARG A 40 -9.30 16.10 -6.70
CA ARG A 40 -9.52 16.66 -5.36
C ARG A 40 -8.31 16.40 -4.45
N PRO A 41 -7.93 17.35 -3.57
CA PRO A 41 -6.88 17.13 -2.58
C PRO A 41 -7.16 15.89 -1.72
N VAL A 42 -6.12 15.09 -1.44
CA VAL A 42 -6.28 13.83 -0.69
C VAL A 42 -6.92 14.03 0.69
N LYS A 43 -6.65 15.17 1.34
CA LYS A 43 -7.22 15.53 2.65
C LYS A 43 -8.76 15.68 2.63
N GLU A 44 -9.36 15.87 1.46
CA GLU A 44 -10.80 16.03 1.26
C GLU A 44 -11.47 14.73 0.80
N LEU A 45 -10.68 13.70 0.46
CA LEU A 45 -11.22 12.37 0.22
C LEU A 45 -11.74 11.78 1.53
N SER A 46 -12.89 11.14 1.45
CA SER A 46 -13.41 10.30 2.52
C SER A 46 -12.46 9.12 2.77
N LYS A 47 -12.52 8.59 3.98
CA LYS A 47 -11.75 7.39 4.35
C LYS A 47 -12.01 6.22 3.41
N ARG A 48 -13.26 6.04 2.95
CA ARG A 48 -13.63 4.96 2.05
C ARG A 48 -12.99 5.10 0.67
N GLU A 49 -12.98 6.30 0.10
CA GLU A 49 -12.31 6.57 -1.18
C GLU A 49 -10.81 6.31 -1.07
N LEU A 50 -10.19 6.77 0.02
CA LEU A 50 -8.77 6.54 0.27
C LEU A 50 -8.45 5.05 0.49
N ASP A 51 -9.30 4.33 1.22
CA ASP A 51 -9.12 2.89 1.45
C ASP A 51 -9.22 2.09 0.15
N LEU A 52 -10.12 2.46 -0.79
CA LEU A 52 -10.21 1.82 -2.11
C LEU A 52 -8.91 2.01 -2.92
N ILE A 53 -8.29 3.18 -2.82
CA ILE A 53 -7.02 3.47 -3.51
C ILE A 53 -5.85 2.72 -2.84
N LEU A 54 -5.78 2.71 -1.51
CA LEU A 54 -4.64 2.17 -0.78
C LEU A 54 -4.70 0.65 -0.59
N TYR A 55 -5.89 0.10 -0.36
CA TYR A 55 -6.10 -1.30 0.00
C TYR A 55 -6.94 -2.08 -1.02
N GLY A 56 -7.43 -1.42 -2.08
CA GLY A 56 -8.06 -2.09 -3.21
C GLY A 56 -9.55 -2.33 -3.05
N THR A 57 -10.11 -3.16 -3.93
CA THR A 57 -11.55 -3.40 -4.06
C THR A 57 -12.04 -4.68 -3.41
N ASP A 58 -11.22 -5.30 -2.55
CA ASP A 58 -11.55 -6.54 -1.83
C ASP A 58 -12.10 -7.64 -2.75
N GLY A 59 -11.46 -7.79 -3.92
CA GLY A 59 -11.82 -8.81 -4.91
C GLY A 59 -12.96 -8.41 -5.87
N LYS A 60 -13.66 -7.28 -5.68
CA LYS A 60 -14.63 -6.79 -6.66
C LYS A 60 -13.89 -6.39 -7.94
N LYS A 61 -14.25 -7.05 -9.05
CA LYS A 61 -13.68 -6.75 -10.37
C LYS A 61 -14.31 -5.49 -10.95
N MET A 62 -13.47 -4.64 -11.53
CA MET A 62 -13.87 -3.47 -12.31
C MET A 62 -13.44 -3.65 -13.77
N LYS A 63 -14.11 -2.91 -14.65
CA LYS A 63 -13.73 -2.84 -16.06
C LYS A 63 -12.63 -1.80 -16.24
N VAL A 64 -11.42 -2.27 -16.54
CA VAL A 64 -10.28 -1.39 -16.82
C VAL A 64 -10.07 -1.30 -18.32
N ILE A 65 -10.09 -0.07 -18.86
CA ILE A 65 -9.76 0.21 -20.25
C ILE A 65 -8.33 0.74 -20.29
N TYR A 66 -7.43 -0.03 -20.88
CA TYR A 66 -6.02 0.34 -21.01
C TYR A 66 -5.68 0.57 -22.47
N THR A 67 -5.11 1.74 -22.78
CA THR A 67 -4.70 2.09 -24.13
C THR A 67 -3.18 2.18 -24.19
N ARG A 68 -2.55 1.38 -25.05
CA ARG A 68 -1.11 1.42 -25.28
C ARG A 68 -0.85 1.41 -26.77
N GLU A 69 -0.03 2.35 -27.25
CA GLU A 69 0.36 2.46 -28.68
C GLU A 69 -0.86 2.48 -29.63
N GLY A 70 -1.95 3.14 -29.21
CA GLY A 70 -3.20 3.24 -29.97
C GLY A 70 -4.13 2.01 -29.89
N VAL A 71 -3.69 0.91 -29.29
CA VAL A 71 -4.52 -0.29 -29.08
C VAL A 71 -5.25 -0.19 -27.75
N LYS A 72 -6.59 -0.28 -27.79
CA LYS A 72 -7.45 -0.31 -26.62
C LYS A 72 -7.75 -1.75 -26.21
N SER A 73 -7.40 -2.10 -24.98
CA SER A 73 -7.69 -3.41 -24.37
C SER A 73 -8.57 -3.25 -23.15
N GLN A 74 -9.54 -4.16 -22.98
CA GLN A 74 -10.44 -4.19 -21.84
C GLN A 74 -10.10 -5.37 -20.93
N TYR A 75 -9.95 -5.10 -19.63
CA TYR A 75 -9.65 -6.11 -18.62
C TYR A 75 -10.73 -6.13 -17.53
N SER A 76 -11.06 -7.32 -17.04
CA SER A 76 -11.81 -7.49 -15.79
C SER A 76 -10.82 -7.72 -14.67
N TYR A 77 -10.58 -6.68 -13.86
CA TYR A 77 -9.46 -6.64 -12.93
C TYR A 77 -9.95 -6.31 -11.51
N ALA A 78 -9.51 -7.07 -10.52
CA ALA A 78 -9.69 -6.72 -9.11
C ALA A 78 -8.43 -5.99 -8.65
N TYR A 79 -8.58 -4.74 -8.21
CA TYR A 79 -7.44 -3.95 -7.78
C TYR A 79 -7.08 -4.30 -6.35
N ASP A 80 -5.80 -4.65 -6.12
CA ASP A 80 -5.32 -5.01 -4.79
C ASP A 80 -5.01 -3.81 -3.91
N GLY A 81 -4.90 -2.60 -4.45
CA GLY A 81 -4.43 -1.42 -3.70
C GLY A 81 -2.91 -1.25 -3.71
N GLU A 82 -2.47 0.00 -3.60
CA GLU A 82 -1.03 0.32 -3.66
C GLU A 82 -0.25 -0.29 -2.48
N ILE A 83 -0.79 -0.24 -1.26
CA ILE A 83 -0.11 -0.77 -0.07
C ILE A 83 0.05 -2.28 -0.17
N ASN A 84 -0.99 -2.99 -0.63
CA ASN A 84 -0.93 -4.45 -0.76
C ASN A 84 0.03 -4.85 -1.89
N SER A 85 0.05 -4.09 -2.99
CA SER A 85 1.03 -4.25 -4.08
C SER A 85 2.47 -4.10 -3.57
N LEU A 86 2.79 -3.06 -2.80
CA LEU A 86 4.11 -2.85 -2.21
C LEU A 86 4.49 -3.98 -1.23
N LYS A 87 3.57 -4.37 -0.35
CA LYS A 87 3.80 -5.49 0.59
C LYS A 87 4.09 -6.79 -0.13
N ARG A 88 3.32 -7.10 -1.19
CA ARG A 88 3.53 -8.30 -2.01
C ARG A 88 4.89 -8.26 -2.69
N ARG A 89 5.18 -7.16 -3.40
CA ARG A 89 6.46 -6.98 -4.11
C ARG A 89 7.66 -7.10 -3.18
N TYR A 90 7.60 -6.52 -1.98
CA TYR A 90 8.65 -6.63 -0.98
C TYR A 90 8.90 -8.08 -0.53
N ARG A 91 7.83 -8.87 -0.34
CA ARG A 91 7.92 -10.27 0.09
C ARG A 91 8.39 -11.21 -1.01
N GLU A 92 7.96 -10.97 -2.25
CA GLU A 92 8.17 -11.89 -3.37
C GLU A 92 9.45 -11.58 -4.16
N THR A 93 9.93 -10.35 -4.14
CA THR A 93 11.14 -9.99 -4.90
C THR A 93 12.41 -10.54 -4.23
N ASN A 94 13.34 -11.00 -5.06
CA ASN A 94 14.70 -11.37 -4.64
C ASN A 94 15.73 -10.27 -4.88
N SER A 95 15.31 -9.12 -5.45
CA SER A 95 16.21 -7.99 -5.71
C SER A 95 16.33 -7.10 -4.48
N ASP A 96 17.55 -6.95 -3.97
CA ASP A 96 17.84 -6.06 -2.84
C ASP A 96 17.63 -4.58 -3.18
N VAL A 97 17.82 -4.20 -4.45
CA VAL A 97 17.54 -2.84 -4.94
C VAL A 97 16.05 -2.53 -4.79
N ILE A 98 15.18 -3.41 -5.29
CA ILE A 98 13.73 -3.24 -5.18
C ILE A 98 13.28 -3.25 -3.71
N LYS A 99 13.87 -4.10 -2.88
CA LYS A 99 13.57 -4.10 -1.43
C LYS A 99 13.92 -2.78 -0.79
N SER A 100 15.13 -2.28 -1.04
CA SER A 100 15.63 -1.02 -0.47
C SER A 100 14.78 0.17 -0.89
N GLU A 101 14.34 0.23 -2.16
CA GLU A 101 13.43 1.26 -2.65
C GLU A 101 12.07 1.21 -1.92
N ILE A 102 11.50 0.01 -1.73
CA ILE A 102 10.21 -0.13 -1.04
C ILE A 102 10.35 0.20 0.46
N GLU A 103 11.48 -0.14 1.08
CA GLU A 103 11.77 0.14 2.49
C GLU A 103 11.76 1.64 2.82
N GLN A 104 12.03 2.52 1.85
CA GLN A 104 11.92 3.97 2.03
C GLN A 104 10.50 4.43 2.40
N TYR A 105 9.48 3.63 2.07
CA TYR A 105 8.07 3.89 2.40
C TYR A 105 7.59 3.07 3.60
N MET A 106 8.47 2.33 4.26
CA MET A 106 8.16 1.50 5.43
C MET A 106 8.80 2.09 6.68
N SER A 107 8.21 1.75 7.84
CA SER A 107 8.75 2.12 9.14
C SER A 107 8.78 0.91 10.06
N ASN A 108 9.77 0.88 10.95
CA ASN A 108 9.82 -0.11 12.01
C ASN A 108 8.65 0.09 12.98
N ASN A 109 7.89 -0.97 13.24
CA ASN A 109 6.86 -0.99 14.27
C ASN A 109 7.13 -2.14 15.25
N HIS A 110 6.69 -1.98 16.49
CA HIS A 110 6.81 -3.01 17.50
C HIS A 110 6.08 -4.27 17.03
N CYS A 111 6.78 -5.42 17.08
CA CYS A 111 6.16 -6.69 16.76
C CYS A 111 4.96 -6.91 17.69
N PRO A 112 3.74 -7.14 17.17
CA PRO A 112 2.54 -7.27 18.00
C PRO A 112 2.60 -8.49 18.94
N LYS A 113 3.39 -9.52 18.57
CA LYS A 113 3.53 -10.75 19.35
C LYS A 113 4.42 -10.58 20.59
N CYS A 114 5.57 -9.93 20.44
CA CYS A 114 6.53 -9.75 21.54
C CYS A 114 6.56 -8.33 22.10
N LYS A 115 5.78 -7.39 21.53
CA LYS A 115 5.73 -5.97 21.91
C LYS A 115 7.11 -5.29 21.93
N GLY A 116 8.02 -5.74 21.06
CA GLY A 116 9.40 -5.25 21.00
C GLY A 116 10.41 -6.04 21.83
N ALA A 117 9.97 -6.99 22.65
CA ALA A 117 10.87 -7.75 23.52
C ALA A 117 11.80 -8.73 22.77
N ARG A 118 11.47 -9.06 21.50
CA ARG A 118 12.21 -10.03 20.66
C ARG A 118 12.39 -11.42 21.28
N LEU A 119 11.60 -11.73 22.30
CA LEU A 119 11.62 -12.99 23.05
C LEU A 119 10.32 -13.78 22.86
N LYS A 120 10.43 -15.10 23.05
CA LYS A 120 9.26 -15.98 23.09
C LYS A 120 8.41 -15.70 24.34
N LYS A 121 7.13 -16.06 24.29
CA LYS A 121 6.18 -15.83 25.39
C LYS A 121 6.60 -16.55 26.68
N GLU A 122 7.17 -17.74 26.54
CA GLU A 122 7.66 -18.57 27.65
C GLU A 122 8.84 -17.91 28.37
N ALA A 123 9.75 -17.28 27.62
CA ALA A 123 10.88 -16.55 28.20
C ALA A 123 10.42 -15.28 28.94
N LEU A 124 9.38 -14.60 28.46
CA LEU A 124 8.78 -13.43 29.11
C LEU A 124 7.95 -13.78 30.34
N ALA A 125 7.56 -15.05 30.51
CA ALA A 125 6.83 -15.52 31.68
C ALA A 125 7.74 -15.76 32.89
N VAL A 126 9.05 -15.92 32.69
CA VAL A 126 10.02 -16.05 33.78
C VAL A 126 10.25 -14.68 34.42
N ARG A 127 10.02 -14.59 35.72
CA ARG A 127 10.12 -13.33 36.48
C ARG A 127 11.08 -13.49 37.66
N VAL A 128 11.86 -12.45 37.93
CA VAL A 128 12.70 -12.30 39.12
C VAL A 128 12.41 -10.92 39.69
N GLY A 129 11.99 -10.84 40.96
CA GLY A 129 11.59 -9.56 41.57
C GLY A 129 10.48 -8.85 40.80
N GLU A 130 9.43 -9.59 40.42
CA GLU A 130 8.25 -9.12 39.67
C GLU A 130 8.49 -8.63 38.24
N LYS A 131 9.74 -8.56 37.77
CA LYS A 131 10.09 -8.17 36.40
C LYS A 131 10.50 -9.38 35.57
N ASN A 132 10.08 -9.42 34.31
CA ASN A 132 10.69 -10.31 33.33
C ASN A 132 11.99 -9.70 32.76
N ILE A 133 12.74 -10.50 32.00
CA ILE A 133 14.03 -10.07 31.44
C ILE A 133 13.93 -8.78 30.59
N HIS A 134 12.88 -8.60 29.80
CA HIS A 134 12.71 -7.41 28.97
C HIS A 134 12.34 -6.17 29.78
N GLU A 135 11.56 -6.34 30.86
CA GLU A 135 11.22 -5.27 31.80
C GLU A 135 12.42 -4.85 32.66
N PHE A 136 13.33 -5.79 32.93
CA PHE A 136 14.52 -5.53 33.73
C PHE A 136 15.64 -4.83 32.94
N THR A 137 15.86 -5.23 31.68
CA THR A 137 16.94 -4.68 30.83
C THR A 137 16.51 -3.46 30.01
N LYS A 138 15.36 -2.88 30.32
CA LYS A 138 14.81 -1.73 29.60
C LYS A 138 15.39 -0.41 30.08
#